data_AF-A0A0N0N0A4-F1
#
_entry.id   AF-A0A0N0N0A4-F1
#
_cell.length_a   1.000
_cell.length_b   1.000
_cell.length_c   1.000
_cell.angle_alpha   90.00
_cell.angle_beta   90.00
_cell.angle_gamma   90.00
#
_symmetry.space_group_name_H-M   'P 1'
#
loop_
_entity.id
_entity.type
_entity.pdbx_description
1 polymer ?
#
loop_
_entity_poly.entity_id
_entity_poly.type
_entity_poly.pdbx_seq_one_letter_code
_entity_poly.pdbx_strand_id
1 'polypeptide(L)' 'MPGMRQINDARVAEPGLAVVEVAAADDQTAFALQEVLATRWATATADHTTRVPGEPGVLLRCHLDLRQELGT' A
#
# COMPACT_ATOMS: atom_id res chain seq x y z
N MET A 1 -3.63 14.59 12.41
CA MET A 1 -3.40 13.76 11.22
C MET A 1 -3.73 12.34 11.61
N PRO A 2 -4.75 11.69 11.02
CA PRO A 2 -5.11 10.34 11.40
C PRO A 2 -3.98 9.39 10.98
N GLY A 3 -3.30 8.83 11.99
CA GLY A 3 -2.79 7.46 12.01
C GLY A 3 -1.89 6.99 10.88
N MET A 4 -0.67 7.54 10.74
CA MET A 4 0.41 6.72 10.20
C MET A 4 0.60 5.53 11.16
N ARG A 5 0.05 4.35 10.80
CA ARG A 5 0.23 3.13 11.58
C ARG A 5 1.72 2.89 11.79
N GLN A 6 2.09 2.55 13.03
CA GLN A 6 3.46 2.31 13.47
C GLN A 6 4.23 1.47 12.44
N ILE A 7 5.38 1.98 11.99
CA ILE A 7 6.25 1.29 11.05
C ILE A 7 6.92 0.15 11.83
N ASN A 8 6.65 -1.09 11.43
CA ASN A 8 7.25 -2.27 12.05
C ASN A 8 8.73 -2.35 11.65
N ASP A 9 9.65 -2.50 12.61
CA ASP A 9 11.09 -2.58 12.40
C ASP A 9 11.52 -3.65 11.38
N ALA A 10 10.78 -4.76 11.26
CA ALA A 10 11.04 -5.79 10.26
C ALA A 10 10.90 -5.27 8.82
N ARG A 11 10.20 -4.15 8.61
CA ARG A 11 10.04 -3.49 7.31
C ARG A 11 11.14 -2.48 6.99
N VAL A 12 12.01 -2.17 7.96
CA VAL A 12 13.13 -1.22 7.83
C VAL A 12 14.48 -1.96 7.76
N ALA A 13 14.46 -3.30 7.77
CA ALA A 13 15.66 -4.13 7.79
C ALA A 13 16.59 -3.90 6.59
N GLU A 14 16.04 -3.56 5.42
CA GLU A 14 16.82 -3.21 4.22
C GLU A 14 16.18 -2.02 3.48
N PRO A 15 16.98 -1.10 2.93
CA PRO A 15 16.46 -0.01 2.11
C PRO A 15 15.76 -0.56 0.85
N GLY A 16 14.58 0.00 0.55
CA GLY A 16 13.82 -0.33 -0.65
C GLY A 16 12.43 -0.91 -0.41
N LEU A 17 12.06 -1.25 0.83
CA LEU A 17 10.66 -1.57 1.16
C LEU A 17 9.90 -0.30 1.55
N ALA A 18 8.83 0.02 0.83
CA ALA A 18 7.94 1.15 1.11
C ALA A 18 6.53 0.68 1.48
N VAL A 19 5.88 1.41 2.36
CA VAL A 19 4.47 1.19 2.70
C VAL A 19 3.66 2.38 2.22
N VAL A 20 2.61 2.12 1.44
CA VAL A 20 1.72 3.16 0.92
C VAL A 20 0.32 2.90 1.44
N GLU A 21 -0.31 3.95 1.96
CA GLU A 21 -1.73 3.96 2.30
C GLU A 21 -2.48 4.78 1.25
N VAL A 22 -3.55 4.20 0.72
CA VAL A 22 -4.31 4.72 -0.41
C VAL A 22 -5.74 4.96 0.06
N ALA A 23 -6.20 6.20 -0.02
CA ALA A 23 -7.60 6.54 0.13
C ALA A 23 -8.29 6.52 -1.24
N ALA A 24 -9.38 5.77 -1.35
CA ALA A 24 -10.18 5.67 -2.57
C ALA A 24 -11.68 5.74 -2.24
N ALA A 25 -12.50 6.11 -3.23
CA ALA A 25 -13.95 6.18 -3.06
C ALA A 25 -14.58 4.80 -2.80
N ASP A 26 -13.99 3.75 -3.37
CA ASP A 26 -14.49 2.39 -3.34
C ASP A 26 -13.37 1.36 -3.52
N ASP A 27 -13.71 0.10 -3.22
CA ASP A 27 -12.81 -1.04 -3.29
C ASP A 27 -12.24 -1.26 -4.70
N GLN A 28 -13.05 -1.08 -5.75
CA GLN A 28 -12.64 -1.29 -7.13
C GLN A 28 -11.53 -0.31 -7.53
N THR A 29 -11.70 0.96 -7.17
CA THR A 29 -10.71 2.01 -7.41
C THR A 29 -9.42 1.74 -6.64
N ALA A 30 -9.53 1.31 -5.38
CA ALA A 30 -8.36 0.96 -4.57
C ALA A 30 -7.58 -0.22 -5.16
N PHE A 31 -8.26 -1.28 -5.57
CA PHE A 31 -7.62 -2.47 -6.14
C PHE A 31 -7.03 -2.22 -7.53
N ALA A 32 -7.66 -1.39 -8.37
CA ALA A 32 -7.08 -0.98 -9.64
C ALA A 32 -5.74 -0.27 -9.46
N LEU A 33 -5.62 0.60 -8.45
CA LEU A 33 -4.34 1.23 -8.12
C LEU A 33 -3.31 0.21 -7.63
N GLN A 34 -3.72 -0.75 -6.80
CA GLN A 34 -2.85 -1.83 -6.34
C GLN A 34 -2.26 -2.63 -7.50
N GLU A 35 -3.04 -2.95 -8.53
CA GLU A 35 -2.52 -3.68 -9.70
C GLU A 35 -1.46 -2.89 -10.48
N VAL A 36 -1.66 -1.58 -10.64
CA VAL A 36 -0.66 -0.69 -11.26
C VAL A 36 0.63 -0.68 -10.46
N LEU A 37 0.52 -0.60 -9.13
CA LEU A 37 1.67 -0.63 -8.23
C LEU A 37 2.38 -2.00 -8.26
N ALA A 38 1.62 -3.10 -8.23
CA ALA A 38 2.13 -4.46 -8.26
C ALA A 38 2.87 -4.80 -9.57
N THR A 39 2.43 -4.20 -10.69
CA THR A 39 3.08 -4.39 -12.00
C THR A 39 4.49 -3.80 -12.04
N ARG A 40 4.76 -2.74 -11.27
CA ARG A 40 6.05 -2.02 -11.32
C ARG A 40 6.98 -2.34 -10.16
N TRP A 41 6.41 -2.60 -8.98
CA TRP A 41 7.16 -2.88 -7.77
C TRP A 41 6.59 -4.17 -7.21
N ALA A 42 7.42 -5.19 -6.98
CA ALA A 42 6.94 -6.46 -6.42
C ALA A 42 6.20 -6.17 -5.11
N THR A 43 4.88 -6.25 -5.18
CA THR A 43 3.99 -5.79 -4.12
C THR A 43 3.33 -7.01 -3.51
N ALA A 44 3.35 -7.12 -2.19
CA ALA A 44 2.41 -8.01 -1.52
C ALA A 44 1.02 -7.37 -1.65
N THR A 45 0.19 -7.91 -2.54
CA THR A 45 -1.18 -7.44 -2.74
C THR A 45 -1.96 -7.58 -1.44
N ALA A 46 -2.65 -6.53 -1.03
CA ALA A 46 -3.58 -6.62 0.07
C ALA A 46 -4.90 -7.22 -0.43
N ASP A 47 -5.39 -8.22 0.30
CA ASP A 47 -6.63 -8.93 -0.02
C ASP A 47 -7.88 -8.16 0.42
N HIS A 48 -7.73 -7.09 1.20
CA HIS A 48 -8.85 -6.33 1.76
C HIS A 48 -8.54 -4.84 1.88
N THR A 49 -9.56 -4.02 1.66
CA THR A 49 -9.57 -2.61 2.06
C THR A 49 -10.17 -2.49 3.46
N THR A 50 -9.89 -1.37 4.14
CA THR A 50 -10.48 -1.01 5.42
C THR A 50 -11.46 0.14 5.21
N ARG A 51 -12.73 -0.01 5.57
CA ARG A 51 -13.63 1.14 5.76
C ARG A 51 -13.44 1.69 7.17
N VAL A 52 -13.11 2.98 7.28
CA VAL A 52 -13.06 3.67 8.56
C VAL A 52 -14.45 4.22 8.87
N PRO A 53 -15.09 3.84 10.00
CA PRO A 53 -16.40 4.35 10.36
C PRO A 53 -16.41 5.89 10.43
N GLY A 54 -17.31 6.52 9.67
CA GLY A 54 -17.43 7.98 9.61
C GLY A 54 -16.58 8.65 8.53
N GLU A 55 -15.72 7.92 7.82
CA GLU A 55 -14.98 8.45 6.68
C GLU A 55 -15.63 8.03 5.34
N PRO A 56 -15.67 8.93 4.35
CA PRO A 56 -16.12 8.56 3.01
C PRO A 56 -15.04 7.72 2.31
N GLY A 57 -15.40 6.50 1.92
CA GLY A 57 -14.56 5.64 1.08
C GLY A 57 -13.86 4.50 1.82
N VAL A 58 -12.73 4.06 1.26
CA VAL A 58 -11.93 2.93 1.73
C VAL A 58 -10.45 3.28 1.79
N LEU A 59 -9.74 2.62 2.70
CA LEU A 59 -8.29 2.66 2.81
C LEU A 59 -7.69 1.33 2.38
N LEU A 60 -6.72 1.36 1.48
CA LEU A 60 -5.92 0.21 1.10
C LEU A 60 -4.48 0.43 1.53
N ARG A 61 -3.84 -0.61 2.06
CA ARG A 61 -2.44 -0.56 2.47
C ARG A 61 -1.63 -1.57 1.68
N CYS A 62 -0.68 -1.07 0.89
CA CYS A 62 0.18 -1.87 0.03
C CYS A 62 1.64 -1.81 0.50
N HIS A 63 2.40 -2.86 0.20
CA HIS A 63 3.82 -2.94 0.52
C HIS A 63 4.63 -3.10 -0.77
N LEU A 64 5.37 -2.06 -1.14
CA LEU A 64 6.11 -1.98 -2.40
C LEU A 64 7.57 -2.35 -2.17
N ASP A 65 8.12 -3.23 -3.00
CA ASP A 65 9.57 -3.43 -3.11
C ASP A 65 10.15 -2.59 -4.25
N LEU A 66 10.71 -1.43 -3.89
CA LEU A 66 11.32 -0.47 -4.81
C LEU A 66 12.63 -0.97 -5.44
N ARG A 67 13.23 -2.05 -4.92
CA ARG A 67 14.46 -2.62 -5.48
C ARG A 67 14.25 -3.23 -6.86
N GLN A 68 13.00 -3.61 -7.18
CA GLN A 68 12.64 -4.17 -8.48
C GLN A 68 12.72 -3.16 -9.63
N GLU A 69 12.53 -1.86 -9.35
CA GLU A 69 12.75 -0.81 -10.37
C GLU A 69 14.23 -0.43 -10.54
N LEU A 70 15.08 -0.74 -9.56
CA LEU A 70 16.54 -0.55 -9.62
C LEU A 70 17.27 -1.69 -10.33
N GLY A 71 16.52 -2.65 -10.90
CA GLY A 71 17.06 -3.66 -11.81
C GLY A 71 17.72 -2.96 -12.99
N THR A 72 19.05 -3.01 -13.02
CA THR A 72 19.89 -2.52 -14.12
C THR A 72 19.75 -3.42 -15.34
#